data_AF-A0A534ISU6-F1
#
_entry.id   AF-A0A534ISU6-F1
#
_cell.length_a   1.000
_cell.length_b   1.000
_cell.length_c   1.000
_cell.angle_alpha   90.00
_cell.angle_beta   90.00
_cell.angle_gamma   90.00
#
_symmetry.space_group_name_H-M   'P 1'
#
loop_
_entity.id
_entity.type
_entity.pdbx_description
1 polymer ?
#
loop_
_entity_poly.entity_id
_entity_poly.type
_entity_poly.pdbx_seq_one_letter_code
_entity_poly.pdbx_strand_id
1 'polypeptide(L)'
;MVSVEYLAGFADGEGSLSLARRRHPGESVEYSLRVCVYNSHYELLKRIQDRWGGVMSAVGQRHARWKPAYALIWTNAKAANLLEAIGPYLRIKSNHAAALLEFQEHVRRCRRTRDSGGRLQRLTKGELIFRENFHDRLKRLNERGVTRGSEGRRRERRLRPKTPLSPRYLAGFIDGEGSLMIARWTSPRYTRVYYKPRISIANTHKEVLQQIQQVYGGILANQPPRKAAWRFAYQLIWTDGMVGPLLSVVKPYLIIKRDQASVLEQLIRSRQRMLQDRKPSAKRSLGIPASVLAEQAELYRKVKHLNRRGPPIGGLSNRQKSSSRPQLYIAR
;
A
#
# COMPACT_ATOMS: atom_id res chain seq x y z
N MET A 1 11.15 -0.21 -15.45
CA MET A 1 10.15 -1.29 -15.35
C MET A 1 9.85 -1.58 -13.87
N VAL A 2 8.58 -1.76 -13.47
CA VAL A 2 8.22 -2.11 -12.09
C VAL A 2 8.69 -3.55 -11.82
N SER A 3 9.44 -3.82 -10.75
CA SER A 3 9.92 -5.18 -10.45
C SER A 3 8.89 -6.00 -9.66
N VAL A 4 9.09 -7.33 -9.61
CA VAL A 4 8.21 -8.24 -8.86
C VAL A 4 8.27 -7.99 -7.35
N GLU A 5 9.45 -7.65 -6.81
CA GLU A 5 9.64 -7.33 -5.40
C GLU A 5 8.99 -6.00 -5.04
N TYR A 6 9.12 -4.98 -5.91
CA TYR A 6 8.39 -3.72 -5.74
C TYR A 6 6.89 -3.98 -5.69
N LEU A 7 6.35 -4.77 -6.62
CA LEU A 7 4.92 -5.07 -6.64
C LEU A 7 4.48 -5.82 -5.39
N ALA A 8 5.30 -6.75 -4.87
CA ALA A 8 5.01 -7.43 -3.61
C ALA A 8 4.95 -6.47 -2.43
N GLY A 9 5.93 -5.56 -2.29
CA GLY A 9 5.92 -4.53 -1.25
C GLY A 9 4.72 -3.59 -1.38
N PHE A 10 4.42 -3.16 -2.61
CA PHE A 10 3.25 -2.32 -2.86
C PHE A 10 1.93 -3.04 -2.55
N ALA A 11 1.81 -4.33 -2.89
CA ALA A 11 0.63 -5.14 -2.57
C ALA A 11 0.48 -5.42 -1.06
N ASP A 12 1.58 -5.53 -0.31
CA ASP A 12 1.51 -5.65 1.15
C ASP A 12 0.99 -4.38 1.83
N GLY A 13 1.23 -3.20 1.24
CA GLY A 13 0.61 -1.95 1.66
C GLY A 13 -0.81 -1.76 1.14
N GLU A 14 -0.95 -1.61 -0.18
CA GLU A 14 -2.18 -1.15 -0.86
C GLU A 14 -3.07 -2.28 -1.38
N GLY A 15 -2.61 -3.53 -1.28
CA GLY A 15 -3.30 -4.69 -1.83
C GLY A 15 -4.40 -5.26 -0.94
N SER A 16 -5.28 -6.03 -1.55
CA SER A 16 -6.30 -6.87 -0.91
C SER A 16 -6.35 -8.23 -1.61
N LEU A 17 -6.23 -9.31 -0.83
CA LEU A 17 -6.24 -10.69 -1.27
C LEU A 17 -7.44 -11.40 -0.63
N SER A 18 -8.41 -11.82 -1.44
CA SER A 18 -9.66 -12.41 -0.96
C SER A 18 -10.26 -13.42 -1.94
N LEU A 19 -11.25 -14.19 -1.47
CA LEU A 19 -12.21 -14.86 -2.34
C LEU A 19 -13.45 -13.97 -2.46
N ALA A 20 -13.79 -13.56 -3.67
CA ALA A 20 -15.02 -12.87 -3.94
C ALA A 20 -16.16 -13.88 -4.09
N ARG A 21 -17.17 -13.76 -3.22
CA ARG A 21 -18.41 -14.55 -3.23
C ARG A 21 -19.44 -13.91 -4.17
N ARG A 22 -19.99 -14.68 -5.11
CA ARG A 22 -21.07 -14.27 -6.01
C ARG A 22 -22.28 -15.19 -5.83
N ARG A 23 -23.47 -14.59 -5.81
CA ARG A 23 -24.75 -15.29 -5.70
C ARG A 23 -25.56 -14.98 -6.95
N HIS A 24 -25.99 -16.02 -7.65
CA HIS A 24 -26.88 -15.92 -8.79
C HIS A 24 -28.16 -16.70 -8.46
N PRO A 25 -29.35 -16.11 -8.67
CA PRO A 25 -30.62 -16.81 -8.45
C PRO A 25 -30.65 -18.13 -9.24
N GLY A 26 -31.01 -19.24 -8.58
CA GLY A 26 -31.11 -20.56 -9.21
C GLY A 26 -29.77 -21.31 -9.42
N GLU A 27 -28.63 -20.70 -9.09
CA GLU A 27 -27.30 -21.28 -9.25
C GLU A 27 -26.58 -21.51 -7.91
N SER A 28 -25.53 -22.34 -7.94
CA SER A 28 -24.62 -22.50 -6.82
C SER A 28 -23.86 -21.19 -6.52
N VAL A 29 -23.56 -20.93 -5.24
CA VAL A 29 -22.69 -19.80 -4.86
C VAL A 29 -21.31 -20.00 -5.46
N GLU A 30 -20.81 -18.96 -6.15
CA GLU A 30 -19.50 -18.99 -6.79
C GLU A 30 -18.46 -18.23 -5.98
N TYR A 31 -17.23 -18.77 -6.01
CA TYR A 31 -16.07 -18.21 -5.33
C TYR A 31 -14.96 -17.99 -6.34
N SER A 32 -14.48 -16.74 -6.40
CA SER A 32 -13.42 -16.35 -7.32
C SER A 32 -12.23 -15.79 -6.57
N LEU A 33 -11.02 -16.23 -6.91
CA LEU A 33 -9.81 -15.57 -6.41
C LEU A 33 -9.87 -14.11 -6.83
N ARG A 34 -9.55 -13.20 -5.92
CA ARG A 34 -9.51 -11.78 -6.19
C ARG A 34 -8.29 -11.14 -5.53
N VAL A 35 -7.41 -10.60 -6.36
CA VAL A 35 -6.32 -9.72 -5.94
C VAL A 35 -6.65 -8.33 -6.44
N CYS A 36 -6.62 -7.34 -5.55
CA CYS A 36 -6.83 -5.95 -5.91
C CYS A 36 -5.69 -5.11 -5.36
N VAL A 37 -5.24 -4.12 -6.11
CA VAL A 37 -4.40 -3.03 -5.59
C VAL A 37 -5.10 -1.72 -5.87
N TYR A 38 -5.21 -0.86 -4.86
CA TYR A 38 -5.91 0.41 -4.94
C TYR A 38 -4.90 1.56 -4.87
N ASN A 39 -5.00 2.54 -5.77
CA ASN A 39 -4.22 3.76 -5.62
C ASN A 39 -4.81 4.91 -6.45
N SER A 40 -4.41 6.14 -6.12
CA SER A 40 -4.73 7.32 -6.96
C SER A 40 -3.73 7.55 -8.09
N HIS A 41 -2.56 6.90 -8.06
CA HIS A 41 -1.51 7.06 -9.05
C HIS A 41 -1.75 6.16 -10.29
N TYR A 42 -2.56 6.65 -11.24
CA TYR A 42 -2.95 5.94 -12.45
C TYR A 42 -1.75 5.35 -13.22
N GLU A 43 -0.72 6.16 -13.48
CA GLU A 43 0.47 5.73 -14.25
C GLU A 43 1.21 4.55 -13.64
N LEU A 44 1.20 4.41 -12.31
CA LEU A 44 1.82 3.26 -11.65
C LEU A 44 0.98 2.02 -11.91
N LEU A 45 -0.33 2.13 -11.69
CA LEU A 45 -1.24 1.03 -11.91
C LEU A 45 -1.26 0.62 -13.39
N LYS A 46 -1.16 1.56 -14.33
CA LYS A 46 -1.05 1.27 -15.76
C LYS A 46 0.24 0.50 -16.07
N ARG A 47 1.39 0.94 -15.55
CA ARG A 47 2.66 0.19 -15.68
C ARG A 47 2.60 -1.21 -15.07
N ILE A 48 1.88 -1.39 -13.96
CA ILE A 48 1.64 -2.71 -13.37
C ILE A 48 0.73 -3.53 -14.30
N GLN A 49 -0.33 -2.93 -14.83
CA GLN A 49 -1.26 -3.59 -15.75
C GLN A 49 -0.56 -4.06 -17.03
N ASP A 50 0.29 -3.23 -17.63
CA ASP A 50 0.97 -3.56 -18.88
C ASP A 50 1.92 -4.75 -18.72
N ARG A 51 2.49 -4.94 -17.52
CA ARG A 51 3.42 -6.05 -17.24
C ARG A 51 2.73 -7.31 -16.71
N TRP A 52 1.71 -7.18 -15.86
CA TRP A 52 1.10 -8.31 -15.15
C TRP A 52 -0.40 -8.51 -15.45
N GLY A 53 -0.94 -7.75 -16.40
CA GLY A 53 -2.34 -7.78 -16.78
C GLY A 53 -3.27 -7.25 -15.68
N GLY A 54 -4.48 -7.80 -15.64
CA GLY A 54 -5.54 -7.33 -14.75
C GLY A 54 -6.44 -6.28 -15.41
N VAL A 55 -7.52 -5.97 -14.73
CA VAL A 55 -8.54 -5.02 -15.19
C VAL A 55 -8.50 -3.79 -14.31
N MET A 56 -8.27 -2.64 -14.94
CA MET A 56 -8.37 -1.34 -14.29
C MET A 56 -9.84 -0.93 -14.17
N SER A 57 -10.23 -0.45 -13.00
CA SER A 57 -11.56 0.09 -12.74
C SER A 57 -11.45 1.41 -11.99
N ALA A 58 -12.17 2.43 -12.44
CA ALA A 58 -12.30 3.68 -11.69
C ALA A 58 -13.14 3.42 -10.43
N VAL A 59 -12.54 3.66 -9.26
CA VAL A 59 -13.26 3.65 -8.00
C VAL A 59 -13.80 5.07 -7.85
N GLY A 60 -15.12 5.23 -8.00
CA GLY A 60 -15.78 6.53 -7.95
C GLY A 60 -15.36 7.37 -6.73
N GLN A 61 -15.45 8.69 -6.89
CA GLN A 61 -15.06 9.62 -5.84
C GLN A 61 -16.07 9.57 -4.69
N ARG A 62 -15.71 8.89 -3.60
CA ARG A 62 -16.57 8.78 -2.40
C ARG A 62 -16.77 10.11 -1.66
N HIS A 63 -15.85 11.05 -1.84
CA HIS A 63 -15.90 12.36 -1.19
C HIS A 63 -15.24 13.43 -2.07
N ALA A 64 -15.87 14.60 -2.21
CA ALA A 64 -15.44 15.68 -3.13
C ALA A 64 -13.98 16.16 -2.90
N ARG A 65 -13.46 15.99 -1.69
CA ARG A 65 -12.08 16.37 -1.32
C ARG A 65 -11.01 15.31 -1.64
N TRP A 66 -11.39 14.12 -2.11
CA TRP A 66 -10.46 13.04 -2.38
C TRP A 66 -10.14 12.94 -3.86
N LYS A 67 -8.91 12.56 -4.22
CA LYS A 67 -8.57 12.24 -5.62
C LYS A 67 -9.37 10.99 -6.04
N PRO A 68 -9.78 10.88 -7.32
CA PRO A 68 -10.25 9.61 -7.86
C PRO A 68 -9.23 8.51 -7.56
N ALA A 69 -9.73 7.36 -7.11
CA ALA A 69 -8.90 6.19 -6.90
C ALA A 69 -9.18 5.19 -8.03
N TYR A 70 -8.22 4.33 -8.30
CA TYR A 70 -8.35 3.26 -9.27
C TYR A 70 -8.09 1.94 -8.55
N ALA A 71 -8.79 0.90 -9.00
CA ALA A 71 -8.54 -0.47 -8.59
C ALA A 71 -7.98 -1.23 -9.79
N LEU A 72 -6.80 -1.82 -9.62
CA LEU A 72 -6.31 -2.83 -10.56
C LEU A 72 -6.62 -4.21 -9.99
N ILE A 73 -7.38 -5.00 -10.75
CA ILE A 73 -8.05 -6.21 -10.26
C ILE A 73 -7.62 -7.41 -11.10
N TRP A 74 -7.19 -8.48 -10.43
CA TRP A 74 -6.97 -9.79 -11.02
C TRP A 74 -7.96 -10.79 -10.44
N THR A 75 -8.47 -11.67 -11.28
CA THR A 75 -9.39 -12.73 -10.88
C THR A 75 -8.93 -14.10 -11.35
N ASN A 76 -9.30 -15.14 -10.59
CA ASN A 76 -9.11 -16.55 -10.94
C ASN A 76 -7.66 -16.85 -11.40
N ALA A 77 -7.48 -17.44 -12.59
CA ALA A 77 -6.17 -17.80 -13.13
C ALA A 77 -5.19 -16.61 -13.18
N LYS A 78 -5.66 -15.41 -13.58
CA LYS A 78 -4.80 -14.21 -13.59
C LYS A 78 -4.36 -13.81 -12.19
N ALA A 79 -5.22 -13.99 -11.19
CA ALA A 79 -4.87 -13.76 -9.79
C ALA A 79 -3.87 -14.81 -9.29
N ALA A 80 -4.08 -16.09 -9.61
CA ALA A 80 -3.15 -17.16 -9.24
C ALA A 80 -1.75 -16.92 -9.82
N ASN A 81 -1.65 -16.63 -11.12
CA ASN A 81 -0.37 -16.36 -11.77
C ASN A 81 0.36 -15.17 -11.14
N LEU A 82 -0.38 -14.10 -10.78
CA LEU A 82 0.20 -12.98 -10.06
C LEU A 82 0.72 -13.40 -8.68
N LEU A 83 -0.06 -14.18 -7.92
CA LEU A 83 0.32 -14.66 -6.58
C LEU A 83 1.51 -15.61 -6.60
N GLU A 84 1.64 -16.45 -7.64
CA GLU A 84 2.82 -17.29 -7.84
C GLU A 84 4.07 -16.43 -8.04
N ALA A 85 3.97 -15.32 -8.78
CA ALA A 85 5.07 -14.40 -9.01
C ALA A 85 5.46 -13.57 -7.77
N ILE A 86 4.50 -12.94 -7.08
CA ILE A 86 4.80 -12.05 -5.95
C ILE A 86 4.90 -12.77 -4.60
N GLY A 87 4.28 -13.95 -4.49
CA GLY A 87 4.18 -14.74 -3.25
C GLY A 87 5.50 -14.99 -2.53
N PRO A 88 6.62 -15.30 -3.23
CA PRO A 88 7.94 -15.46 -2.61
C PRO A 88 8.47 -14.21 -1.89
N TYR A 89 7.93 -13.03 -2.21
CA TYR A 89 8.37 -11.73 -1.69
C TYR A 89 7.39 -11.11 -0.69
N LEU A 90 6.13 -11.58 -0.62
CA LEU A 90 5.15 -11.07 0.34
C LEU A 90 5.58 -11.36 1.79
N ARG A 91 5.32 -10.41 2.68
CA ARG A 91 5.58 -10.47 4.13
C ARG A 91 4.29 -10.47 4.93
N ILE A 92 3.39 -9.52 4.64
CA ILE A 92 2.12 -9.35 5.37
C ILE A 92 1.08 -10.33 4.82
N LYS A 93 0.89 -10.31 3.50
CA LYS A 93 -0.17 -11.08 2.84
C LYS A 93 0.31 -12.46 2.37
N SER A 94 1.40 -12.97 2.94
CA SER A 94 1.97 -14.28 2.61
C SER A 94 1.01 -15.44 2.93
N ASN A 95 0.27 -15.34 4.05
CA ASN A 95 -0.70 -16.37 4.44
C ASN A 95 -1.93 -16.34 3.52
N HIS A 96 -2.39 -15.14 3.15
CA HIS A 96 -3.49 -14.98 2.19
C HIS A 96 -3.12 -15.57 0.83
N ALA A 97 -1.92 -15.27 0.33
CA ALA A 97 -1.42 -15.84 -0.93
C ALA A 97 -1.34 -17.38 -0.85
N ALA A 98 -0.81 -17.93 0.24
CA ALA A 98 -0.74 -19.37 0.45
C ALA A 98 -2.12 -20.05 0.40
N ALA A 99 -3.12 -19.45 1.06
CA ALA A 99 -4.49 -19.94 1.13
C ALA A 99 -5.22 -19.82 -0.22
N LEU A 100 -5.00 -18.74 -0.96
CA LEU A 100 -5.57 -18.56 -2.31
C LEU A 100 -4.99 -19.56 -3.31
N LEU A 101 -3.68 -19.83 -3.26
CA LEU A 101 -3.05 -20.84 -4.11
C LEU A 101 -3.49 -22.26 -3.74
N GLU A 102 -3.70 -22.53 -2.45
CA GLU A 102 -4.31 -23.79 -1.98
C GLU A 102 -5.71 -23.98 -2.57
N PHE A 103 -6.54 -22.95 -2.50
CA PHE A 103 -7.89 -22.97 -3.07
C PHE A 103 -7.85 -23.15 -4.59
N GLN A 104 -6.95 -22.46 -5.29
CA GLN A 104 -6.78 -22.59 -6.74
C GLN A 104 -6.42 -24.02 -7.15
N GLU A 105 -5.55 -24.68 -6.39
CA GLU A 105 -5.17 -26.06 -6.64
C GLU A 105 -6.34 -27.02 -6.44
N HIS A 106 -7.13 -26.82 -5.37
CA HIS A 106 -8.36 -27.57 -5.17
C HIS A 106 -9.34 -27.42 -6.34
N VAL A 107 -9.61 -26.18 -6.76
CA VAL A 107 -10.51 -25.91 -7.90
C VAL A 107 -10.00 -26.53 -9.20
N ARG A 108 -8.67 -26.61 -9.41
CA ARG A 108 -8.08 -27.29 -10.58
C ARG A 108 -8.33 -28.79 -10.57
N ARG A 109 -8.38 -29.44 -9.40
CA ARG A 109 -8.66 -30.87 -9.24
C ARG A 109 -10.16 -31.17 -9.30
N CYS A 110 -10.99 -30.31 -8.72
CA CYS A 110 -12.44 -30.43 -8.71
C CYS A 110 -13.07 -29.71 -9.92
N ARG A 111 -12.64 -30.07 -11.14
CA ARG A 111 -13.23 -29.50 -12.36
C ARG A 111 -14.70 -29.89 -12.47
N ARG A 112 -15.56 -28.89 -12.66
CA ARG A 112 -16.98 -29.10 -12.91
C ARG A 112 -17.18 -29.62 -14.33
N THR A 113 -18.06 -30.59 -14.46
CA THR A 113 -18.58 -31.07 -15.73
C THR A 113 -19.62 -30.10 -16.27
N ARG A 114 -19.86 -30.18 -17.58
CA ARG A 114 -20.96 -29.48 -18.25
C ARG A 114 -22.09 -30.46 -18.54
N ASP A 115 -23.32 -29.99 -18.58
CA ASP A 115 -24.44 -30.74 -19.14
C ASP A 115 -24.42 -30.73 -20.67
N SER A 116 -25.36 -31.42 -21.31
CA SER A 116 -25.50 -31.49 -22.77
C SER A 116 -25.78 -30.12 -23.41
N GLY A 117 -26.34 -29.17 -22.64
CA GLY A 117 -26.55 -27.78 -23.05
C GLY A 117 -25.32 -26.87 -22.80
N GLY A 118 -24.18 -27.43 -22.38
CA GLY A 118 -22.95 -26.70 -22.12
C GLY A 118 -22.94 -25.92 -20.81
N ARG A 119 -23.95 -26.05 -19.94
CA ARG A 119 -24.00 -25.34 -18.64
C ARG A 119 -23.19 -26.10 -17.60
N LEU A 120 -22.51 -25.38 -16.71
CA LEU A 120 -21.73 -26.01 -15.65
C LEU A 120 -22.67 -26.64 -14.61
N GLN A 121 -22.50 -27.94 -14.35
CA GLN A 121 -23.31 -28.67 -13.38
C GLN A 121 -23.13 -28.11 -11.98
N ARG A 122 -24.17 -28.20 -11.14
CA ARG A 122 -24.17 -27.64 -9.77
C ARG A 122 -23.07 -28.25 -8.91
N LEU A 123 -22.56 -27.45 -7.98
CA LEU A 123 -21.59 -27.93 -6.99
C LEU A 123 -22.29 -28.90 -6.02
N THR A 124 -21.57 -29.95 -5.62
CA THR A 124 -22.03 -30.84 -4.56
C THR A 124 -22.10 -30.08 -3.22
N LYS A 125 -22.90 -30.57 -2.27
CA LYS A 125 -22.97 -29.98 -0.93
C LYS A 125 -21.59 -29.93 -0.26
N GLY A 126 -20.79 -30.99 -0.39
CA GLY A 126 -19.43 -31.06 0.15
C GLY A 126 -18.50 -29.98 -0.44
N GLU A 127 -18.57 -29.76 -1.75
CA GLU A 127 -17.77 -28.73 -2.43
C GLU A 127 -18.20 -27.31 -2.03
N LEU A 128 -19.51 -27.07 -1.85
CA LEU A 128 -20.01 -25.78 -1.34
C LEU A 128 -19.49 -25.48 0.07
N ILE A 129 -19.58 -26.46 0.98
CA ILE A 129 -19.06 -26.34 2.35
C ILE A 129 -17.55 -26.07 2.33
N PHE A 130 -16.80 -26.80 1.50
CA PHE A 130 -15.36 -26.59 1.36
C PHE A 130 -15.03 -25.16 0.92
N ARG A 131 -15.72 -24.64 -0.10
CA ARG A 131 -15.47 -23.29 -0.62
C ARG A 131 -15.87 -22.20 0.37
N GLU A 132 -16.99 -22.34 1.07
CA GLU A 132 -17.39 -21.41 2.14
C GLU A 132 -16.37 -21.39 3.27
N ASN A 133 -15.88 -22.55 3.71
CA ASN A 133 -14.84 -22.66 4.73
C ASN A 133 -13.54 -21.92 4.33
N PHE A 134 -13.14 -22.00 3.07
CA PHE A 134 -12.00 -21.25 2.54
C PHE A 134 -12.25 -19.74 2.49
N HIS A 135 -13.44 -19.33 2.06
CA HIS A 135 -13.86 -17.93 2.08
C HIS A 135 -13.80 -17.37 3.51
N ASP A 136 -14.34 -18.08 4.49
CA ASP A 136 -14.35 -17.65 5.89
C ASP A 136 -12.95 -17.63 6.49
N ARG A 137 -12.08 -18.59 6.13
CA ARG A 137 -10.65 -18.55 6.49
C ARG A 137 -9.98 -17.29 5.97
N LEU A 138 -10.14 -16.95 4.70
CA LEU A 138 -9.57 -15.73 4.11
C LEU A 138 -10.20 -14.45 4.66
N LYS A 139 -11.49 -14.48 5.02
CA LYS A 139 -12.17 -13.38 5.69
C LYS A 139 -11.54 -13.11 7.06
N ARG A 140 -11.35 -14.15 7.89
CA ARG A 140 -10.65 -14.05 9.19
C ARG A 140 -9.23 -13.50 9.05
N LEU A 141 -8.49 -13.93 8.03
CA LEU A 141 -7.15 -13.37 7.74
C LEU A 141 -7.17 -11.87 7.37
N ASN A 142 -8.27 -11.39 6.80
CA ASN A 142 -8.45 -9.98 6.42
C ASN A 142 -9.10 -9.12 7.52
N GLU A 143 -9.56 -9.73 8.61
CA GLU A 143 -10.21 -9.00 9.70
C GLU A 143 -9.23 -8.05 10.40
N ARG A 144 -9.71 -6.83 10.64
CA ARG A 144 -9.00 -5.77 11.37
C ARG A 144 -9.64 -5.64 12.75
N GLY A 145 -8.87 -5.77 13.83
CA GLY A 145 -9.36 -5.55 15.20
C GLY A 145 -8.70 -6.46 16.23
N VAL A 146 -9.17 -6.38 17.49
CA VAL A 146 -8.80 -7.32 18.55
C VAL A 146 -9.51 -8.64 18.28
N THR A 147 -8.81 -9.65 17.79
CA THR A 147 -9.30 -11.03 17.81
C THR A 147 -9.34 -11.49 19.27
N ARG A 148 -10.55 -11.59 19.84
CA ARG A 148 -10.79 -12.41 21.05
C ARG A 148 -10.44 -13.86 20.71
N GLY A 149 -9.63 -14.50 21.55
CA GLY A 149 -9.33 -15.94 21.48
C GLY A 149 -8.16 -16.29 20.56
N SER A 150 -6.99 -16.54 21.16
CA SER A 150 -5.84 -17.18 20.53
C SER A 150 -5.69 -18.61 21.01
N GLU A 151 -6.79 -19.36 21.10
CA GLU A 151 -6.76 -20.80 21.40
C GLU A 151 -7.29 -21.55 20.17
N GLY A 152 -6.47 -22.46 19.64
CA GLY A 152 -6.85 -23.31 18.49
C GLY A 152 -6.36 -22.86 17.09
N ARG A 153 -5.34 -21.99 16.98
CA ARG A 153 -4.75 -21.71 15.65
C ARG A 153 -3.97 -22.92 15.14
N ARG A 154 -4.61 -23.74 14.30
CA ARG A 154 -3.91 -24.66 13.38
C ARG A 154 -2.79 -23.85 12.70
N ARG A 155 -1.53 -24.30 12.79
CA ARG A 155 -0.38 -23.59 12.18
C ARG A 155 -0.67 -23.39 10.69
N GLU A 156 -1.08 -22.18 10.32
CA GLU A 156 -1.45 -21.90 8.94
C GLU A 156 -0.23 -22.04 8.05
N ARG A 157 -0.42 -22.67 6.89
CA ARG A 157 0.62 -22.77 5.87
C ARG A 157 1.02 -21.37 5.42
N ARG A 158 2.19 -20.91 5.84
CA ARG A 158 2.78 -19.63 5.46
C ARG A 158 3.69 -19.85 4.27
N LEU A 159 3.52 -19.06 3.20
CA LEU A 159 4.61 -18.90 2.23
C LEU A 159 5.78 -18.25 2.99
N ARG A 160 6.81 -19.03 3.30
CA ARG A 160 8.04 -18.49 3.88
C ARG A 160 8.66 -17.58 2.82
N PRO A 161 8.90 -16.30 3.11
CA PRO A 161 9.60 -15.45 2.17
C PRO A 161 10.95 -16.09 1.86
N LYS A 162 11.18 -16.43 0.59
CA LYS A 162 12.38 -17.18 0.18
C LYS A 162 13.61 -16.28 0.04
N THR A 163 13.40 -14.95 0.04
CA THR A 163 14.45 -13.96 -0.18
C THR A 163 14.54 -12.94 0.95
N PRO A 164 15.74 -12.39 1.23
CA PRO A 164 15.92 -11.24 2.10
C PRO A 164 15.08 -10.03 1.67
N LEU A 165 14.85 -9.09 2.59
CA LEU A 165 14.17 -7.84 2.25
C LEU A 165 15.01 -7.02 1.26
N SER A 166 14.49 -6.82 0.05
CA SER A 166 15.18 -6.02 -0.96
C SER A 166 14.83 -4.54 -0.90
N PRO A 167 15.71 -3.64 -1.39
CA PRO A 167 15.41 -2.22 -1.55
C PRO A 167 14.17 -1.95 -2.42
N ARG A 168 13.94 -2.83 -3.40
CA ARG A 168 12.78 -2.77 -4.32
C ARG A 168 11.48 -3.04 -3.57
N TYR A 169 11.45 -4.08 -2.73
CA TYR A 169 10.32 -4.34 -1.84
C TYR A 169 10.05 -3.13 -0.93
N LEU A 170 11.09 -2.60 -0.27
CA LEU A 170 10.93 -1.47 0.63
C LEU A 170 10.42 -0.23 -0.10
N ALA A 171 10.89 0.05 -1.32
CA ALA A 171 10.39 1.15 -2.13
C ALA A 171 8.90 1.00 -2.47
N GLY A 172 8.47 -0.19 -2.88
CA GLY A 172 7.05 -0.47 -3.12
C GLY A 172 6.20 -0.32 -1.87
N PHE A 173 6.69 -0.80 -0.73
CA PHE A 173 6.01 -0.65 0.56
C PHE A 173 5.95 0.83 1.01
N ILE A 174 7.02 1.60 0.81
CA ILE A 174 7.05 3.05 1.06
C ILE A 174 6.07 3.78 0.14
N ASP A 175 5.97 3.42 -1.14
CA ASP A 175 5.05 4.09 -2.06
C ASP A 175 3.58 3.85 -1.72
N GLY A 176 3.25 2.73 -1.08
CA GLY A 176 1.93 2.45 -0.50
C GLY A 176 1.73 3.09 0.89
N GLU A 177 2.48 2.65 1.89
CA GLU A 177 2.24 2.96 3.32
C GLU A 177 3.07 4.15 3.84
N GLY A 178 3.98 4.66 3.02
CA GLY A 178 4.99 5.62 3.45
C GLY A 178 4.57 7.08 3.38
N SER A 179 5.29 7.89 4.16
CA SER A 179 5.23 9.34 4.14
C SER A 179 6.63 9.91 4.13
N LEU A 180 6.92 10.76 3.13
CA LEU A 180 8.16 11.50 3.01
C LEU A 180 7.83 12.98 3.21
N MET A 181 8.44 13.60 4.21
CA MET A 181 8.15 14.98 4.58
C MET A 181 9.38 15.69 5.15
N ILE A 182 9.28 17.00 5.26
CA ILE A 182 10.18 17.83 6.05
C ILE A 182 9.39 18.27 7.28
N ALA A 183 9.84 17.85 8.46
CA ALA A 183 9.27 18.30 9.72
C ALA A 183 9.80 19.69 10.06
N ARG A 184 8.91 20.64 10.32
CA ARG A 184 9.24 21.97 10.83
C ARG A 184 9.08 21.98 12.35
N TRP A 185 10.14 22.33 13.07
CA TRP A 185 10.12 22.48 14.52
C TRP A 185 10.58 23.89 14.90
N THR A 186 9.92 24.50 15.87
CA THR A 186 10.34 25.77 16.47
C THR A 186 10.78 25.50 17.89
N SER A 187 12.02 25.88 18.24
CA SER A 187 12.50 25.76 19.60
C SER A 187 11.75 26.74 20.51
N PRO A 188 11.08 26.25 21.57
CA PRO A 188 10.41 27.13 22.54
C PRO A 188 11.38 28.09 23.23
N ARG A 189 12.63 27.64 23.43
CA ARG A 189 13.66 28.35 24.21
C ARG A 189 14.43 29.40 23.41
N TYR A 190 14.53 29.24 22.09
CA TYR A 190 15.43 30.05 21.26
C TYR A 190 14.76 30.67 20.03
N THR A 191 13.44 30.50 19.86
CA THR A 191 12.65 30.92 18.67
C THR A 191 13.20 30.47 17.31
N ARG A 192 14.20 29.59 17.30
CA ARG A 192 14.86 29.04 16.11
C ARG A 192 13.96 28.01 15.42
N VAL A 193 13.88 28.11 14.09
CA VAL A 193 13.16 27.17 13.24
C VAL A 193 14.13 26.14 12.65
N TYR A 194 13.72 24.88 12.66
CA TYR A 194 14.49 23.75 12.15
C TYR A 194 13.64 22.93 11.17
N TYR A 195 14.24 22.54 10.05
CA TYR A 195 13.61 21.70 9.03
C TYR A 195 14.30 20.35 8.94
N LYS A 196 13.69 19.27 9.43
CA LYS A 196 14.30 17.93 9.48
C LYS A 196 13.68 17.00 8.43
N PRO A 197 14.48 16.27 7.63
CA PRO A 197 13.92 15.25 6.75
C PRO A 197 13.35 14.12 7.59
N ARG A 198 12.19 13.60 7.20
CA ARG A 198 11.51 12.49 7.86
C ARG A 198 10.87 11.57 6.84
N ILE A 199 11.17 10.28 6.96
CA ILE A 199 10.49 9.20 6.26
C ILE A 199 9.83 8.34 7.33
N SER A 200 8.57 7.95 7.12
CA SER A 200 7.92 6.98 8.01
C SER A 200 7.01 6.05 7.25
N ILE A 201 6.94 4.81 7.67
CA ILE A 201 5.94 3.81 7.26
C ILE A 201 5.12 3.43 8.50
N ALA A 202 3.82 3.24 8.33
CA ALA A 202 2.94 2.82 9.41
C ALA A 202 2.17 1.56 9.00
N ASN A 203 1.98 0.63 9.93
CA ASN A 203 1.19 -0.57 9.68
C ASN A 203 0.69 -1.19 10.99
N THR A 204 -0.32 -2.05 10.91
CA THR A 204 -0.78 -2.85 12.06
C THR A 204 0.02 -4.13 12.25
N HIS A 205 0.80 -4.56 11.25
CA HIS A 205 1.70 -5.70 11.35
C HIS A 205 3.07 -5.25 11.84
N LYS A 206 3.39 -5.52 13.11
CA LYS A 206 4.66 -5.09 13.74
C LYS A 206 5.85 -5.85 13.16
N GLU A 207 5.66 -7.13 12.83
CA GLU A 207 6.73 -8.04 12.44
C GLU A 207 7.44 -7.58 11.15
N VAL A 208 6.69 -7.10 10.15
CA VAL A 208 7.29 -6.57 8.92
C VAL A 208 8.08 -5.29 9.19
N LEU A 209 7.62 -4.44 10.11
CA LEU A 209 8.36 -3.23 10.48
C LEU A 209 9.64 -3.58 11.23
N GLN A 210 9.62 -4.58 12.12
CA GLN A 210 10.83 -5.08 12.79
C GLN A 210 11.83 -5.66 11.80
N GLN A 211 11.37 -6.45 10.82
CA GLN A 211 12.23 -6.98 9.76
C GLN A 211 12.87 -5.84 8.93
N ILE A 212 12.09 -4.81 8.57
CA ILE A 212 12.62 -3.64 7.86
C ILE A 212 13.62 -2.88 8.75
N GLN A 213 13.32 -2.72 10.04
CA GLN A 213 14.21 -2.05 11.00
C GLN A 213 15.55 -2.78 11.15
N GLN A 214 15.54 -4.11 11.21
CA GLN A 214 16.76 -4.90 11.32
C GLN A 214 17.71 -4.70 10.14
N VAL A 215 17.17 -4.49 8.93
CA VAL A 215 17.96 -4.36 7.71
C VAL A 215 18.31 -2.90 7.39
N TYR A 216 17.38 -1.97 7.61
CA TYR A 216 17.49 -0.57 7.15
C TYR A 216 17.51 0.44 8.31
N GLY A 217 17.55 -0.02 9.55
CA GLY A 217 17.54 0.82 10.75
C GLY A 217 16.21 1.56 10.96
N GLY A 218 16.28 2.68 11.67
CA GLY A 218 15.13 3.50 12.02
C GLY A 218 14.58 3.23 13.42
N ILE A 219 13.64 4.07 13.82
CA ILE A 219 13.05 4.10 15.16
C ILE A 219 11.64 3.53 15.07
N LEU A 220 11.43 2.38 15.71
CA LEU A 220 10.11 1.76 15.81
C LEU A 220 9.35 2.33 17.02
N ALA A 221 8.19 2.91 16.76
CA ALA A 221 7.32 3.51 17.77
C ALA A 221 5.94 2.85 17.76
N ASN A 222 5.36 2.68 18.95
CA ASN A 222 3.97 2.26 19.10
C ASN A 222 3.05 3.47 18.88
N GLN A 223 1.94 3.25 18.19
CA GLN A 223 0.85 4.21 18.05
C GLN A 223 -0.39 3.61 18.73
N PRO A 224 -0.72 4.04 19.97
CA PRO A 224 -1.88 3.51 20.66
C PRO A 224 -3.15 3.77 19.84
N PRO A 225 -4.13 2.86 19.89
CA PRO A 225 -5.34 3.00 19.10
C PRO A 225 -6.10 4.26 19.54
N ARG A 226 -6.48 5.09 18.57
CA ARG A 226 -7.27 6.31 18.84
C ARG A 226 -8.72 5.99 19.28
N LYS A 227 -9.16 4.75 19.10
CA LYS A 227 -10.48 4.22 19.49
C LYS A 227 -10.30 2.81 20.01
N ALA A 228 -11.01 2.43 21.07
CA ALA A 228 -10.88 1.11 21.71
C ALA A 228 -11.06 -0.09 20.75
N ALA A 229 -11.87 0.07 19.69
CA ALA A 229 -12.11 -0.97 18.69
C ALA A 229 -10.99 -1.16 17.65
N TRP A 230 -9.95 -0.32 17.65
CA TRP A 230 -8.87 -0.36 16.65
C TRP A 230 -7.65 -1.11 17.18
N ARG A 231 -6.89 -1.77 16.29
CA ARG A 231 -5.60 -2.38 16.65
C ARG A 231 -4.58 -1.29 16.96
N PHE A 232 -3.58 -1.64 17.77
CA PHE A 232 -2.33 -0.89 17.80
C PHE A 232 -1.80 -0.76 16.36
N ALA A 233 -1.45 0.47 15.99
CA ALA A 233 -0.63 0.70 14.84
C ALA A 233 0.83 0.84 15.32
N TYR A 234 1.74 0.58 14.42
CA TYR A 234 3.17 0.74 14.63
C TYR A 234 3.70 1.66 13.56
N GLN A 235 4.69 2.48 13.89
CA GLN A 235 5.33 3.39 12.95
C GLN A 235 6.83 3.17 13.00
N LEU A 236 7.44 2.90 11.85
CA LEU A 236 8.89 2.92 11.69
C LEU A 236 9.30 4.25 11.06
N ILE A 237 10.27 4.92 11.67
CA ILE A 237 10.63 6.31 11.39
C ILE A 237 12.13 6.42 11.11
N TRP A 238 12.49 7.05 10.01
CA TRP A 238 13.83 7.56 9.74
C TRP A 238 13.79 9.08 9.79
N THR A 239 14.67 9.68 10.56
CA THR A 239 14.75 11.13 10.72
C THR A 239 16.20 11.57 10.69
N ASP A 240 16.41 12.82 10.26
CA ASP A 240 17.72 13.47 10.30
C ASP A 240 18.79 12.66 9.53
N GLY A 241 19.95 12.36 10.14
CA GLY A 241 21.04 11.61 9.52
C GLY A 241 20.68 10.20 9.02
N MET A 242 19.61 9.59 9.53
CA MET A 242 19.15 8.27 9.06
C MET A 242 18.53 8.31 7.65
N VAL A 243 18.05 9.48 7.20
CA VAL A 243 17.31 9.58 5.93
C VAL A 243 18.25 9.45 4.73
N GLY A 244 19.47 9.99 4.80
CA GLY A 244 20.44 9.93 3.71
C GLY A 244 20.77 8.49 3.28
N PRO A 245 21.26 7.62 4.20
CA PRO A 245 21.54 6.22 3.91
C PRO A 245 20.32 5.43 3.43
N LEU A 246 19.13 5.72 3.96
CA LEU A 246 17.93 5.07 3.46
C LEU A 246 17.63 5.48 2.00
N LEU A 247 17.68 6.79 1.72
CA LEU A 247 17.37 7.32 0.38
C LEU A 247 18.35 6.82 -0.68
N SER A 248 19.64 6.71 -0.38
CA SER A 248 20.63 6.19 -1.34
C SER A 248 20.28 4.79 -1.85
N VAL A 249 19.63 3.99 -0.99
CA VAL A 249 19.24 2.61 -1.29
C VAL A 249 17.86 2.51 -1.96
N VAL A 250 16.86 3.27 -1.49
CA VAL A 250 15.46 3.11 -1.97
C VAL A 250 15.05 4.07 -3.09
N LYS A 251 15.64 5.27 -3.17
CA LYS A 251 15.27 6.31 -4.15
C LYS A 251 15.34 5.83 -5.61
N PRO A 252 16.31 4.99 -6.03
CA PRO A 252 16.33 4.46 -7.40
C PRO A 252 15.06 3.71 -7.78
N TYR A 253 14.34 3.15 -6.79
CA TYR A 253 13.18 2.28 -6.99
C TYR A 253 11.84 2.92 -6.64
N LEU A 254 11.84 4.09 -5.97
CA LEU A 254 10.61 4.84 -5.72
C LEU A 254 9.99 5.35 -7.03
N ILE A 255 8.68 5.26 -7.12
CA ILE A 255 7.86 5.71 -8.24
C ILE A 255 6.94 6.84 -7.77
N ILE A 256 6.05 6.58 -6.80
CA ILE A 256 5.04 7.57 -6.37
C ILE A 256 5.70 8.70 -5.58
N LYS A 257 6.63 8.36 -4.69
CA LYS A 257 7.23 9.32 -3.73
C LYS A 257 8.62 9.79 -4.15
N ARG A 258 8.99 9.61 -5.43
CA ARG A 258 10.33 9.90 -5.95
C ARG A 258 10.68 11.40 -5.91
N ASP A 259 9.69 12.26 -6.18
CA ASP A 259 9.90 13.71 -6.16
C ASP A 259 10.08 14.22 -4.74
N GLN A 260 9.30 13.70 -3.79
CA GLN A 260 9.46 13.97 -2.36
C GLN A 260 10.85 13.52 -1.89
N ALA A 261 11.29 12.33 -2.30
CA ALA A 261 12.64 11.85 -2.00
C ALA A 261 13.73 12.79 -2.54
N SER A 262 13.56 13.33 -3.75
CA SER A 262 14.48 14.30 -4.32
C SER A 262 14.52 15.61 -3.53
N VAL A 263 13.38 16.09 -3.03
CA VAL A 263 13.33 17.28 -2.16
C VAL A 263 14.03 17.04 -0.82
N LEU A 264 13.85 15.86 -0.21
CA LEU A 264 14.55 15.49 1.01
C LEU A 264 16.07 15.41 0.79
N GLU A 265 16.51 14.89 -0.35
CA GLU A 265 17.94 14.84 -0.69
C GLU A 265 18.53 16.25 -0.87
N GLN A 266 17.80 17.18 -1.50
CA GLN A 266 18.20 18.59 -1.60
C GLN A 266 18.39 19.22 -0.21
N LEU A 267 17.47 18.94 0.72
CA LEU A 267 17.58 19.41 2.12
C LEU A 267 18.85 18.87 2.79
N ILE A 268 19.16 17.59 2.59
CA ILE A 268 20.36 16.94 3.15
C ILE A 268 21.63 17.60 2.58
N ARG A 269 21.69 17.82 1.26
CA ARG A 269 22.83 18.47 0.59
C ARG A 269 23.02 19.92 1.05
N SER A 270 21.94 20.69 1.18
CA SER A 270 21.98 22.08 1.71
C SER A 270 22.62 22.13 3.10
N ARG A 271 22.25 21.20 3.99
CA ARG A 271 22.86 21.08 5.33
C ARG A 271 24.32 20.64 5.29
N GLN A 272 24.68 19.72 4.42
CA GLN A 272 26.07 19.25 4.28
C GLN A 272 27.00 20.39 3.82
N ARG A 273 26.61 21.16 2.81
CA ARG A 273 27.37 22.35 2.35
C ARG A 273 27.58 23.35 3.50
N MET A 274 26.51 23.71 4.19
CA MET A 274 26.57 24.61 5.35
C MET A 274 27.55 24.11 6.44
N LEU A 275 27.65 22.80 6.66
CA LEU A 275 28.56 22.23 7.65
C LEU A 275 30.02 22.14 7.17
N GLN A 276 30.25 22.07 5.86
CA GLN A 276 31.58 22.10 5.25
C GLN A 276 32.19 23.50 5.30
N ASP A 277 31.39 24.54 5.06
CA ASP A 277 31.82 25.94 5.05
C ASP A 277 32.16 26.49 6.46
N ARG A 278 31.90 25.72 7.52
CA ARG A 278 32.12 26.14 8.91
C ARG A 278 33.43 25.62 9.48
N LYS A 279 34.26 26.54 10.01
CA LYS A 279 35.41 26.20 10.85
C LYS A 279 34.99 25.26 11.99
N PRO A 280 35.78 24.22 12.35
CA PRO A 280 35.41 23.22 13.37
C PRO A 280 34.97 23.83 14.71
N SER A 281 35.62 24.91 15.14
CA SER A 281 35.34 25.65 16.37
C SER A 281 33.99 26.39 16.39
N ALA A 282 33.40 26.67 15.22
CA ALA A 282 32.16 27.43 15.08
C ALA A 282 30.94 26.54 14.72
N LYS A 283 31.13 25.23 14.56
CA LYS A 283 30.08 24.28 14.15
C LYS A 283 28.91 24.18 15.14
N ARG A 284 29.13 24.48 16.42
CA ARG A 284 28.11 24.39 17.48
C ARG A 284 27.50 25.72 17.93
N SER A 285 28.17 26.86 17.77
CA SER A 285 27.71 28.16 18.32
C SER A 285 26.91 29.02 17.33
N LEU A 286 27.18 28.93 16.02
CA LEU A 286 26.50 29.77 15.02
C LEU A 286 25.14 29.16 14.62
N GLY A 287 24.08 29.97 14.66
CA GLY A 287 22.75 29.61 14.13
C GLY A 287 22.77 29.34 12.62
N ILE A 288 21.70 28.76 12.05
CA ILE A 288 21.62 28.49 10.59
C ILE A 288 21.62 29.83 9.83
N PRO A 289 22.45 30.02 8.77
CA PRO A 289 22.46 31.26 7.99
C PRO A 289 21.08 31.55 7.37
N ALA A 290 20.71 32.83 7.26
CA ALA A 290 19.39 33.23 6.77
C ALA A 290 19.10 32.69 5.35
N SER A 291 20.10 32.70 4.46
CA SER A 291 20.00 32.16 3.10
C SER A 291 19.69 30.66 3.08
N VAL A 292 20.41 29.88 3.90
CA VAL A 292 20.17 28.43 4.08
C VAL A 292 18.78 28.19 4.68
N LEU A 293 18.37 29.00 5.65
CA LEU A 293 17.04 28.86 6.26
C LEU A 293 15.91 29.15 5.24
N ALA A 294 16.08 30.14 4.37
CA ALA A 294 15.16 30.45 3.29
C ALA A 294 15.08 29.30 2.27
N GLU A 295 16.22 28.75 1.85
CA GLU A 295 16.30 27.56 0.98
C GLU A 295 15.52 26.38 1.60
N GLN A 296 15.75 26.09 2.88
CA GLN A 296 15.06 25.00 3.59
C GLN A 296 13.55 25.23 3.72
N ALA A 297 13.11 26.49 3.89
CA ALA A 297 11.70 26.85 3.93
C ALA A 297 11.02 26.61 2.57
N GLU A 298 11.69 26.91 1.46
CA GLU A 298 11.19 26.59 0.11
C GLU A 298 11.06 25.09 -0.13
N LEU A 299 12.07 24.31 0.24
CA LEU A 299 12.00 22.85 0.16
C LEU A 299 10.83 22.28 0.99
N TYR A 300 10.60 22.84 2.18
CA TYR A 300 9.44 22.50 3.02
C TYR A 300 8.11 22.81 2.33
N ARG A 301 7.96 24.00 1.72
CA ARG A 301 6.75 24.36 0.94
C ARG A 301 6.55 23.40 -0.24
N LYS A 302 7.62 23.07 -0.96
CA LYS A 302 7.59 22.15 -2.11
C LYS A 302 7.13 20.74 -1.71
N VAL A 303 7.71 20.14 -0.66
CA VAL A 303 7.27 18.80 -0.23
C VAL A 303 5.85 18.81 0.34
N LYS A 304 5.45 19.90 1.01
CA LYS A 304 4.07 20.09 1.49
C LYS A 304 3.09 20.14 0.33
N HIS A 305 3.45 20.81 -0.78
CA HIS A 305 2.68 20.84 -2.00
C HIS A 305 2.54 19.45 -2.64
N LEU A 306 3.65 18.72 -2.79
CA LEU A 306 3.66 17.35 -3.33
C LEU A 306 2.80 16.37 -2.49
N ASN A 307 2.71 16.60 -1.17
CA ASN A 307 1.92 15.79 -0.25
C ASN A 307 0.44 16.19 -0.15
N ARG A 308 -0.02 17.19 -0.91
CA ARG A 308 -1.43 17.61 -0.87
C ARG A 308 -2.35 16.48 -1.34
N ARG A 309 -3.40 16.26 -0.56
CA ARG A 309 -4.50 15.34 -0.88
C ARG A 309 -5.62 16.10 -1.59
N GLY A 310 -6.36 15.40 -2.46
CA GLY A 310 -7.49 15.96 -3.20
C GLY A 310 -7.12 16.62 -4.53
N PRO A 311 -8.14 16.98 -5.34
CA PRO A 311 -7.94 17.77 -6.55
C PRO A 311 -7.39 19.17 -6.22
N PRO A 312 -6.65 19.81 -7.15
CA PRO A 312 -6.26 21.20 -6.98
C PRO A 312 -7.52 22.06 -6.79
N ILE A 313 -7.45 23.02 -5.86
CA ILE A 313 -8.50 24.04 -5.69
C ILE A 313 -8.48 24.87 -6.99
N GLY A 314 -9.48 24.68 -7.86
CA GLY A 314 -9.59 25.38 -9.14
C GLY A 314 -10.28 24.63 -10.29
N GLY A 315 -10.60 23.35 -10.14
CA GLY A 315 -11.25 22.55 -11.20
C GLY A 315 -12.76 22.37 -11.02
N LEU A 316 -13.53 23.41 -10.73
CA LEU A 316 -14.99 23.38 -10.98
C LEU A 316 -15.21 23.75 -12.45
N SER A 317 -14.93 22.81 -13.36
CA SER A 317 -15.42 22.97 -14.73
C SER A 317 -16.94 22.76 -14.69
N ASN A 318 -17.68 23.81 -15.02
CA ASN A 318 -19.09 23.78 -15.41
C ASN A 318 -19.38 22.54 -16.25
N ARG A 319 -20.00 21.52 -15.66
CA ARG A 319 -20.77 20.54 -16.43
C ARG A 319 -22.21 21.02 -16.40
N GLN A 320 -22.60 21.63 -17.51
CA GLN A 320 -23.99 21.85 -17.87
C GLN A 320 -24.80 20.58 -17.58
N LYS A 321 -25.90 20.76 -16.85
CA LYS A 321 -26.96 19.76 -16.70
C LYS A 321 -27.60 19.57 -18.08
N SER A 322 -27.21 18.55 -18.84
CA SER A 322 -28.07 18.01 -19.89
C SER A 322 -29.02 17.01 -19.26
N SER A 323 -30.26 17.45 -19.07
CA SER A 323 -31.39 16.63 -18.68
C SER A 323 -31.76 15.66 -19.80
N SER A 324 -31.61 14.36 -19.55
CA SER A 324 -32.34 13.32 -20.27
C SER A 324 -32.50 12.12 -19.34
N ARG A 325 -33.66 12.03 -18.67
CA ARG A 325 -34.12 10.84 -17.94
C ARG A 325 -34.56 9.78 -18.97
N PRO A 326 -34.16 8.51 -18.85
CA PRO A 326 -34.89 7.42 -19.49
C PRO A 326 -36.14 7.09 -18.68
N GLN A 327 -37.30 7.10 -19.35
CA GLN A 327 -38.57 6.60 -18.82
C GLN A 327 -38.51 5.09 -18.64
N LEU A 328 -38.89 4.61 -17.46
CA LEU A 328 -39.20 3.21 -17.18
C LEU A 328 -40.62 2.94 -17.69
N TYR A 329 -40.75 2.14 -18.75
CA TYR A 329 -42.02 1.50 -19.09
C TYR A 329 -42.12 0.19 -18.32
N ILE A 330 -43.13 0.12 -17.44
CA ILE A 330 -43.68 -1.13 -16.89
C ILE A 330 -44.87 -1.46 -17.79
N ALA A 331 -44.80 -2.58 -18.50
CA ALA A 331 -45.98 -3.21 -19.09
C ALA A 331 -46.37 -4.40 -18.21
N ARG A 332 -47.67 -4.47 -17.91
CA ARG A 332 -48.34 -5.58 -17.23
C ARG A 332 -48.44 -6.80 -18.13
#